data_AF-A0A922XFJ9-F1
#
_entry.id   AF-A0A922XFJ9-F1
#
_cell.length_a   1.000
_cell.length_b   1.000
_cell.length_c   1.000
_cell.angle_alpha   90.00
_cell.angle_beta   90.00
_cell.angle_gamma   90.00
#
_symmetry.space_group_name_H-M   'P 1'
#
loop_
_entity.id
_entity.type
_entity.pdbx_description
1 polymer ?
#
loop_
_entity_poly.entity_id
_entity_poly.type
_entity_poly.pdbx_seq_one_letter_code
_entity_poly.pdbx_strand_id
1 'polypeptide(L)'
;MELMEPVAVRSIARSESGYVEQVNGLATAFTPNDAAFVDLGNGVLAAARPADRQFLSRWISFAQNNSGSVLSDYLQSALPKVNDRVQMLLAVDLTDVLGPHDIEAKLAEVEWLVKNKSDLAAIAAVLGKLRGAVLRIAVGKDCQGQLEIDFDSDVTTLGESAKPLVLHALGNLGFQTEELSKWDVSLGSRSIHMKGVLTPELQRRVFSVIELPAAKLSADESSPGEASSESEIRERSLTYFAATQVRVKDVRNNLKDLKPASVALMERCARSIDELPVLSVDEELVNYGDKVAETLRVMALSKSQSGIRGRVRKSESSGVGYYGSGYSGLDERSTITQQELGTAQDTRVTGLKLIEDGTADIRRKMTQKYGVEF
;
A
#
# COMPACT_ATOMS: atom_id res chain seq x y z
N MET A 1 4.40 11.87 17.71
CA MET A 1 4.52 13.18 17.05
C MET A 1 3.55 14.08 17.78
N GLU A 2 4.05 15.03 18.58
CA GLU A 2 3.18 16.04 19.20
C GLU A 2 2.92 17.12 18.16
N LEU A 3 1.65 17.45 17.94
CA LEU A 3 1.26 18.54 17.07
C LEU A 3 1.66 19.86 17.72
N MET A 4 2.27 20.78 16.95
CA MET A 4 2.68 22.10 17.45
C MET A 4 1.46 22.95 17.87
N GLU A 5 0.29 22.68 17.29
CA GLU A 5 -0.99 23.27 17.67
C GLU A 5 -2.04 22.16 17.83
N PRO A 6 -2.88 22.21 18.87
CA PRO A 6 -3.96 21.26 19.05
C PRO A 6 -4.99 21.41 17.92
N VAL A 7 -5.19 20.34 17.16
CA VAL A 7 -6.26 20.28 16.16
C VAL A 7 -7.58 20.00 16.87
N ALA A 8 -8.52 20.94 16.79
CA ALA A 8 -9.84 20.73 17.35
C ALA A 8 -10.59 19.62 16.59
N VAL A 9 -11.05 18.57 17.26
CA VAL A 9 -11.83 17.47 16.66
C VAL A 9 -13.04 17.97 15.85
N ARG A 10 -13.63 19.10 16.27
CA ARG A 10 -14.72 19.75 15.52
C ARG A 10 -14.29 20.30 14.16
N SER A 11 -13.07 20.80 13.98
CA SER A 11 -12.61 21.27 12.67
C SER A 11 -12.48 20.11 11.69
N ILE A 12 -11.98 18.95 12.16
CA ILE A 12 -11.93 17.71 11.36
C ILE A 12 -13.32 17.27 10.92
N ALA A 13 -14.28 17.20 11.86
CA ALA A 13 -15.64 16.83 11.50
C ALA A 13 -16.24 17.80 10.47
N ARG A 14 -15.96 19.11 10.56
CA ARG A 14 -16.44 20.08 9.58
C ARG A 14 -15.79 19.93 8.21
N SER A 15 -14.46 19.80 8.15
CA SER A 15 -13.72 19.68 6.89
C SER A 15 -14.11 18.42 6.11
N GLU A 16 -14.48 17.36 6.82
CA GLU A 16 -14.85 16.06 6.25
C GLU A 16 -16.37 15.84 6.13
N SER A 17 -17.21 16.81 6.47
CA SER A 17 -18.69 16.61 6.56
C SER A 17 -19.11 15.48 7.49
N GLY A 18 -18.33 15.28 8.54
CA GLY A 18 -18.57 14.36 9.63
C GLY A 18 -19.40 14.96 10.76
N TYR A 19 -19.45 14.23 11.87
CA TYR A 19 -20.08 14.68 13.12
C TYR A 19 -19.16 14.39 14.32
N VAL A 20 -19.41 15.06 15.43
CA VAL A 20 -18.68 14.85 16.68
C VAL A 20 -19.58 14.16 17.70
N GLU A 21 -19.08 13.09 18.31
CA GLU A 21 -19.69 12.39 19.46
C GLU A 21 -18.66 12.25 20.58
N GLN A 22 -19.09 11.81 21.75
CA GLN A 22 -18.20 11.35 22.81
C GLN A 22 -18.08 9.83 22.84
N VAL A 23 -16.84 9.34 22.84
CA VAL A 23 -16.51 7.93 23.05
C VAL A 23 -15.61 7.83 24.26
N ASN A 24 -16.07 7.14 25.32
CA ASN A 24 -15.35 7.02 26.60
C ASN A 24 -14.89 8.36 27.18
N GLY A 25 -15.73 9.40 27.07
CA GLY A 25 -15.44 10.73 27.59
C GLY A 25 -14.51 11.60 26.72
N LEU A 26 -14.04 11.08 25.57
CA LEU A 26 -13.21 11.81 24.63
C LEU A 26 -14.03 12.27 23.41
N ALA A 27 -13.80 13.52 22.98
CA ALA A 27 -14.39 14.04 21.75
C ALA A 27 -13.83 13.27 20.55
N THR A 28 -14.73 12.73 19.73
CA THR A 28 -14.41 11.91 18.56
C THR A 28 -15.13 12.44 17.34
N ALA A 29 -14.42 12.72 16.24
CA ALA A 29 -14.99 13.07 14.95
C ALA A 29 -15.14 11.81 14.10
N PHE A 30 -16.35 11.51 13.68
CA PHE A 30 -16.66 10.46 12.70
C PHE A 30 -16.82 11.10 11.33
N THR A 31 -16.14 10.56 10.32
CA THR A 31 -16.21 11.06 8.94
C THR A 31 -17.00 10.12 8.04
N PRO A 32 -17.58 10.61 6.92
CA PRO A 32 -18.28 9.78 5.95
C PRO A 32 -17.41 8.67 5.33
N ASN A 33 -16.08 8.84 5.33
CA ASN A 33 -15.11 7.91 4.75
C ASN A 33 -14.73 6.75 5.71
N ASP A 34 -15.60 6.42 6.66
CA ASP A 34 -15.40 5.35 7.65
C ASP A 34 -14.13 5.54 8.51
N ALA A 35 -13.80 6.80 8.82
CA ALA A 35 -12.71 7.13 9.73
C ALA A 35 -13.21 7.83 10.99
N ALA A 36 -12.48 7.63 12.08
CA ALA A 36 -12.70 8.33 13.34
C ALA A 36 -11.43 8.96 13.86
N PHE A 37 -11.53 10.19 14.35
CA PHE A 37 -10.41 10.95 14.92
C PHE A 37 -10.71 11.29 16.38
N VAL A 38 -9.79 10.95 17.27
CA VAL A 38 -9.93 11.11 18.73
C VAL A 38 -8.80 12.00 19.23
N ASP A 39 -9.12 13.04 19.98
CA ASP A 39 -8.12 13.82 20.70
C ASP A 39 -7.72 13.08 21.98
N LEU A 40 -6.46 12.62 22.06
CA LEU A 40 -5.90 11.96 23.23
C LEU A 40 -5.22 12.94 24.19
N GLY A 41 -5.25 14.24 23.91
CA GLY A 41 -4.54 15.29 24.65
C GLY A 41 -3.06 15.41 24.29
N ASN A 42 -2.37 16.41 24.84
CA ASN A 42 -0.94 16.68 24.63
C ASN A 42 -0.52 16.77 23.15
N GLY A 43 -1.39 17.30 22.29
CA GLY A 43 -1.13 17.38 20.85
C GLY A 43 -1.11 16.02 20.14
N VAL A 44 -1.67 14.97 20.74
CA VAL A 44 -1.78 13.63 20.14
C VAL A 44 -3.19 13.44 19.58
N LEU A 45 -3.28 13.41 18.25
CA LEU A 45 -4.49 13.01 17.55
C LEU A 45 -4.39 11.55 17.15
N ALA A 46 -5.36 10.77 17.60
CA ALA A 46 -5.55 9.39 17.20
C ALA A 46 -6.48 9.33 15.98
N ALA A 47 -6.20 8.41 15.05
CA ALA A 47 -7.09 8.09 13.93
C ALA A 47 -7.32 6.58 13.88
N ALA A 48 -8.54 6.16 13.59
CA ALA A 48 -8.93 4.77 13.48
C ALA A 48 -9.82 4.51 12.26
N ARG A 49 -9.68 3.32 11.69
CA ARG A 49 -10.51 2.78 10.61
C ARG A 49 -10.61 1.26 10.76
N PRO A 50 -11.79 0.63 10.58
CA PRO A 50 -13.10 1.26 10.35
C PRO A 50 -13.52 2.14 11.53
N ALA A 51 -14.44 3.09 11.29
CA ALA A 51 -14.99 3.98 12.32
C ALA A 51 -16.00 3.25 13.21
N ASP A 52 -15.63 2.08 13.70
CA ASP A 52 -16.46 1.27 14.59
C ASP A 52 -16.38 1.80 16.02
N ARG A 53 -17.53 2.22 16.55
CA ARG A 53 -17.63 2.84 17.87
C ARG A 53 -17.20 1.90 19.00
N GLN A 54 -17.48 0.60 18.89
CA GLN A 54 -17.11 -0.37 19.93
C GLN A 54 -15.60 -0.61 19.96
N PHE A 55 -14.99 -0.77 18.79
CA PHE A 55 -13.55 -0.88 18.60
C PHE A 55 -12.84 0.36 19.16
N LEU A 56 -13.29 1.56 18.80
CA LEU A 56 -12.78 2.82 19.32
C LEU A 56 -12.86 2.90 20.84
N SER A 57 -14.01 2.55 21.44
CA SER A 57 -14.17 2.54 22.89
C SER A 57 -13.17 1.58 23.55
N ARG A 58 -13.04 0.34 23.05
CA ARG A 58 -12.06 -0.63 23.59
C ARG A 58 -10.62 -0.13 23.47
N TRP A 59 -10.27 0.47 22.33
CA TRP A 59 -8.93 0.99 22.09
C TRP A 59 -8.61 2.21 22.96
N ILE A 60 -9.55 3.15 23.12
CA ILE A 60 -9.40 4.29 24.04
C ILE A 60 -9.24 3.79 25.49
N SER A 61 -10.07 2.83 25.92
CA SER A 61 -9.93 2.24 27.26
C SER A 61 -8.58 1.56 27.43
N PHE A 62 -8.07 0.85 26.42
CA PHE A 62 -6.75 0.25 26.45
C PHE A 62 -5.66 1.32 26.56
N ALA A 63 -5.73 2.39 25.77
CA ALA A 63 -4.75 3.48 25.79
C ALA A 63 -4.73 4.24 27.12
N GLN A 64 -5.90 4.45 27.75
CA GLN A 64 -6.01 5.13 29.04
C GLN A 64 -5.53 4.29 30.23
N ASN A 65 -5.75 2.97 30.18
CA ASN A 65 -5.47 2.08 31.33
C ASN A 65 -4.10 1.40 31.27
N ASN A 66 -3.42 1.37 30.12
CA ASN A 66 -2.10 0.77 30.00
C ASN A 66 -1.01 1.83 30.12
N SER A 67 -0.19 1.72 31.16
CA SER A 67 0.98 2.58 31.41
C SER A 67 2.27 2.01 30.82
N GLY A 68 2.25 0.80 30.26
CA GLY A 68 3.40 0.13 29.65
C GLY A 68 3.34 0.11 28.12
N SER A 69 4.50 0.13 27.46
CA SER A 69 4.61 -0.11 26.03
C SER A 69 4.23 -1.55 25.71
N VAL A 70 3.17 -1.76 24.93
CA VAL A 70 2.74 -3.09 24.43
C VAL A 70 3.42 -3.40 23.08
N LEU A 71 4.47 -2.66 22.74
CA LEU A 71 5.28 -2.92 21.55
C LEU A 71 6.19 -4.12 21.79
N SER A 72 6.40 -4.94 20.76
CA SER A 72 7.40 -6.00 20.79
C SER A 72 8.81 -5.44 20.98
N ASP A 73 9.73 -6.27 21.48
CA ASP A 73 11.13 -5.90 21.68
C ASP A 73 11.77 -5.33 20.41
N TYR A 74 11.40 -5.87 19.25
CA TYR A 74 11.89 -5.37 17.97
C TYR A 74 11.42 -3.92 17.70
N LEU A 75 10.13 -3.65 17.86
CA LEU A 75 9.59 -2.30 17.65
C LEU A 75 10.13 -1.30 18.68
N GLN A 76 10.35 -1.72 19.93
CA GLN A 76 11.03 -0.89 20.93
C GLN A 76 12.46 -0.55 20.51
N SER A 77 13.19 -1.50 19.93
CA SER A 77 14.56 -1.28 19.43
C SER A 77 14.63 -0.32 18.23
N ALA A 78 13.50 -0.09 17.54
CA ALA A 78 13.43 0.87 16.44
C ALA A 78 13.27 2.33 16.93
N LEU A 79 12.75 2.56 18.14
CA LEU A 79 12.50 3.91 18.67
C LEU A 79 13.76 4.79 18.72
N PRO A 80 14.93 4.32 19.18
CA PRO A 80 16.15 5.13 19.18
C PRO A 80 16.69 5.45 17.78
N LYS A 81 16.15 4.82 16.72
CA LYS A 81 16.55 5.09 15.33
C LYS A 81 15.90 6.37 14.78
N VAL A 82 14.97 6.98 15.51
CA VAL A 82 14.42 8.32 15.23
C VAL A 82 15.39 9.40 15.70
N ASN A 83 15.65 10.41 14.87
CA ASN A 83 16.43 11.59 15.22
C ASN A 83 15.97 12.78 14.36
N ASP A 84 16.48 13.98 14.64
CA ASP A 84 16.08 15.21 13.96
C ASP A 84 16.26 15.20 12.43
N ARG A 85 17.06 14.27 11.89
CA ARG A 85 17.30 14.11 10.45
C ARG A 85 16.38 13.07 9.81
N VAL A 86 15.60 12.33 10.59
CA VAL A 86 14.67 11.29 10.14
C VAL A 86 13.25 11.76 10.44
N GLN A 87 12.58 12.29 9.42
CA GLN A 87 11.22 12.82 9.57
C GLN A 87 10.17 11.71 9.64
N MET A 88 10.43 10.57 9.01
CA MET A 88 9.53 9.41 9.08
C MET A 88 10.32 8.12 9.32
N LEU A 89 9.79 7.29 10.21
CA LEU A 89 10.27 5.95 10.49
C LEU A 89 9.09 4.98 10.43
N LEU A 90 9.19 3.97 9.58
CA LEU A 90 8.28 2.84 9.55
C LEU A 90 9.04 1.61 10.05
N ALA A 91 8.53 0.96 11.08
CA ALA A 91 9.08 -0.30 11.59
C ALA A 91 7.99 -1.36 11.57
N VAL A 92 8.35 -2.57 11.13
CA VAL A 92 7.47 -3.74 11.11
C VAL A 92 8.20 -4.88 11.77
N ASP A 93 7.56 -5.48 12.77
CA ASP A 93 7.98 -6.76 13.34
C ASP A 93 7.53 -7.89 12.42
N LEU A 94 8.49 -8.72 12.00
CA LEU A 94 8.29 -9.84 11.09
C LEU A 94 8.70 -11.18 11.73
N THR A 95 8.92 -11.19 13.05
CA THR A 95 9.24 -12.39 13.81
C THR A 95 8.13 -13.42 13.62
N ASP A 96 8.51 -14.67 13.32
CA ASP A 96 7.61 -15.82 13.10
C ASP A 96 6.58 -15.66 11.96
N VAL A 97 6.71 -14.65 11.10
CA VAL A 97 5.80 -14.44 9.95
C VAL A 97 5.99 -15.52 8.87
N LEU A 98 7.18 -16.12 8.76
CA LEU A 98 7.54 -17.03 7.68
C LEU A 98 7.95 -18.41 8.21
N GLY A 99 7.23 -19.44 7.80
CA GLY A 99 7.60 -20.84 8.05
C GLY A 99 8.73 -21.29 7.11
N PRO A 100 9.79 -21.98 7.60
CA PRO A 100 10.91 -22.43 6.77
C PRO A 100 10.51 -23.24 5.54
N HIS A 101 9.51 -24.12 5.67
CA HIS A 101 8.98 -24.93 4.57
C HIS A 101 8.34 -24.07 3.46
N ASP A 102 7.57 -23.05 3.84
CA ASP A 102 6.92 -22.16 2.88
C ASP A 102 7.93 -21.27 2.14
N ILE A 103 9.01 -20.90 2.82
CA ILE A 103 10.10 -20.15 2.21
C ILE A 103 10.78 -21.01 1.15
N GLU A 104 11.18 -22.24 1.48
CA GLU A 104 11.86 -23.14 0.54
C GLU A 104 10.99 -23.42 -0.70
N ALA A 105 9.70 -23.72 -0.49
CA ALA A 105 8.74 -23.91 -1.57
C ALA A 105 8.65 -22.68 -2.49
N LYS A 106 8.62 -21.47 -1.92
CA LYS A 106 8.60 -20.23 -2.70
C LYS A 106 9.92 -19.96 -3.42
N LEU A 107 11.06 -20.25 -2.81
CA LEU A 107 12.37 -20.07 -3.44
C LEU A 107 12.55 -21.00 -4.65
N ALA A 108 11.97 -22.20 -4.61
CA ALA A 108 11.97 -23.14 -5.73
C ALA A 108 11.18 -22.65 -6.96
N GLU A 109 10.25 -21.70 -6.79
CA GLU A 109 9.52 -21.07 -7.90
C GLU A 109 10.32 -19.93 -8.57
N VAL A 110 11.44 -19.50 -7.97
CA VAL A 110 12.23 -18.37 -8.46
C VAL A 110 13.25 -18.86 -9.48
N GLU A 111 12.97 -18.59 -10.76
CA GLU A 111 13.79 -19.11 -11.87
C GLU A 111 15.29 -18.84 -11.74
N TRP A 112 15.68 -17.63 -11.34
CA TRP A 112 17.10 -17.26 -11.28
C TRP A 112 17.84 -17.97 -10.13
N LEU A 113 17.16 -18.29 -9.02
CA LEU A 113 17.75 -19.07 -7.94
C LEU A 113 18.02 -20.51 -8.38
N VAL A 114 17.05 -21.11 -9.08
CA VAL A 114 17.14 -22.47 -9.62
C VAL A 114 18.20 -22.56 -10.72
N LYS A 115 18.20 -21.62 -11.67
CA LYS A 115 19.19 -21.54 -12.76
C LYS A 115 20.62 -21.39 -12.23
N ASN A 116 20.80 -20.61 -11.16
CA ASN A 116 22.10 -20.40 -10.52
C ASN A 116 22.51 -21.54 -9.58
N LYS A 117 21.68 -22.59 -9.42
CA LYS A 117 21.91 -23.69 -8.46
C LYS A 117 22.22 -23.18 -7.05
N SER A 118 21.50 -22.14 -6.64
CA SER A 118 21.66 -21.54 -5.31
C SER A 118 21.26 -22.56 -4.24
N ASP A 119 21.91 -22.51 -3.08
CA ASP A 119 21.54 -23.34 -1.94
C ASP A 119 20.23 -22.82 -1.30
N LEU A 120 19.10 -23.33 -1.80
CA LEU A 120 17.77 -22.88 -1.37
C LEU A 120 17.52 -23.15 0.11
N ALA A 121 18.06 -24.24 0.65
CA ALA A 121 17.92 -24.61 2.05
C ALA A 121 18.69 -23.63 2.95
N ALA A 122 19.92 -23.28 2.57
CA ALA A 122 20.70 -22.27 3.28
C ALA A 122 20.03 -20.88 3.24
N ILE A 123 19.51 -20.47 2.07
CA ILE A 123 18.79 -19.19 1.94
C ILE A 123 17.51 -19.23 2.79
N ALA A 124 16.74 -20.33 2.75
CA ALA A 124 15.52 -20.48 3.55
C ALA A 124 15.81 -20.44 5.05
N ALA A 125 16.92 -21.04 5.51
CA ALA A 125 17.33 -21.00 6.90
C ALA A 125 17.62 -19.58 7.39
N VAL A 126 18.25 -18.73 6.56
CA VAL A 126 18.47 -17.31 6.89
C VAL A 126 17.17 -16.53 6.88
N LEU A 127 16.36 -16.67 5.83
CA LEU A 127 15.09 -15.95 5.69
C LEU A 127 14.07 -16.32 6.78
N GLY A 128 14.10 -17.56 7.28
CA GLY A 128 13.28 -18.01 8.41
C GLY A 128 13.69 -17.41 9.76
N LYS A 129 14.79 -16.67 9.81
CA LYS A 129 15.25 -15.90 10.98
C LYS A 129 15.02 -14.40 10.82
N LEU A 130 14.12 -13.99 9.92
CA LEU A 130 13.72 -12.60 9.78
C LEU A 130 13.10 -12.09 11.08
N ARG A 131 13.59 -10.94 11.57
CA ARG A 131 13.05 -10.26 12.76
C ARG A 131 12.14 -9.11 12.40
N GLY A 132 12.51 -8.34 11.37
CA GLY A 132 11.74 -7.18 10.98
C GLY A 132 12.43 -6.30 9.97
N ALA A 133 11.77 -5.20 9.65
CA ALA A 133 12.31 -4.18 8.77
C ALA A 133 12.07 -2.77 9.33
N VAL A 134 13.02 -1.87 9.12
CA VAL A 134 12.91 -0.45 9.42
C VAL A 134 13.21 0.36 8.16
N LEU A 135 12.26 1.19 7.74
CA LEU A 135 12.46 2.19 6.71
C LEU A 135 12.54 3.57 7.36
N ARG A 136 13.69 4.24 7.20
CA ARG A 136 13.91 5.64 7.60
C ARG A 136 13.85 6.54 6.39
N ILE A 137 13.18 7.67 6.54
CA ILE A 137 13.04 8.67 5.48
C ILE A 137 13.51 10.01 6.01
N ALA A 138 14.49 10.57 5.30
CA ALA A 138 15.01 11.90 5.52
C ALA A 138 14.54 12.82 4.39
N VAL A 139 13.80 13.87 4.73
CA VAL A 139 13.29 14.90 3.84
C VAL A 139 14.21 16.11 3.96
N GLY A 140 15.05 16.31 2.95
CA GLY A 140 15.90 17.49 2.81
C GLY A 140 15.70 18.15 1.44
N LYS A 141 16.80 18.55 0.78
CA LYS A 141 16.76 18.96 -0.63
C LYS A 141 16.20 17.84 -1.54
N ASP A 142 16.61 16.61 -1.25
CA ASP A 142 16.07 15.39 -1.83
C ASP A 142 15.46 14.53 -0.70
N CYS A 143 14.50 13.67 -1.05
CA CYS A 143 13.96 12.68 -0.14
C CYS A 143 14.82 11.41 -0.19
N GLN A 144 15.44 11.02 0.93
CA GLN A 144 16.36 9.90 1.03
C GLN A 144 15.74 8.79 1.87
N GLY A 145 15.78 7.56 1.35
CA GLY A 145 15.30 6.36 2.04
C GLY A 145 16.46 5.47 2.49
N GLN A 146 16.30 4.86 3.68
CA GLN A 146 17.18 3.82 4.19
C GLN A 146 16.34 2.67 4.73
N LEU A 147 16.39 1.52 4.05
CA LEU A 147 15.75 0.28 4.47
C LEU A 147 16.78 -0.60 5.17
N GLU A 148 16.44 -1.07 6.35
CA GLU A 148 17.22 -2.00 7.15
C GLU A 148 16.35 -3.21 7.44
N ILE A 149 16.82 -4.41 7.07
CA ILE A 149 16.11 -5.67 7.27
C ILE A 149 16.95 -6.52 8.21
N ASP A 150 16.41 -6.82 9.38
CA ASP A 150 17.15 -7.41 10.49
C ASP A 150 16.83 -8.91 10.64
N PHE A 151 17.85 -9.71 10.93
CA PHE A 151 17.78 -11.16 11.04
C PHE A 151 18.41 -11.68 12.35
N ASP A 152 17.96 -12.84 12.79
CA ASP A 152 18.54 -13.59 13.91
C ASP A 152 19.65 -14.56 13.49
N SER A 153 20.08 -14.51 12.23
CA SER A 153 21.21 -15.29 11.73
C SER A 153 22.19 -14.42 10.94
N ASP A 154 23.36 -14.98 10.65
CA ASP A 154 24.31 -14.35 9.74
C ASP A 154 23.71 -14.25 8.33
N VAL A 155 23.72 -13.05 7.73
CA VAL A 155 23.18 -12.78 6.40
C VAL A 155 24.26 -12.74 5.32
N THR A 156 25.54 -12.81 5.69
CA THR A 156 26.66 -12.75 4.74
C THR A 156 26.65 -13.93 3.76
N THR A 157 26.05 -15.06 4.16
CA THR A 157 25.82 -16.25 3.33
C THR A 157 24.91 -15.98 2.13
N LEU A 158 24.08 -14.94 2.16
CA LEU A 158 23.25 -14.54 1.03
C LEU A 158 24.08 -13.93 -0.11
N GLY A 159 25.25 -13.36 0.20
CA GLY A 159 26.19 -12.78 -0.78
C GLY A 159 25.50 -11.92 -1.85
N GLU A 160 25.79 -12.21 -3.12
CA GLU A 160 25.23 -11.50 -4.27
C GLU A 160 23.72 -11.72 -4.45
N SER A 161 23.13 -12.75 -3.83
CA SER A 161 21.70 -13.03 -3.91
C SER A 161 20.86 -12.10 -3.04
N ALA A 162 21.45 -11.41 -2.05
CA ALA A 162 20.71 -10.58 -1.11
C ALA A 162 19.90 -9.47 -1.78
N LYS A 163 20.52 -8.67 -2.66
CA LYS A 163 19.83 -7.57 -3.36
C LYS A 163 18.71 -8.10 -4.27
N PRO A 164 18.94 -9.08 -5.16
CA PRO A 164 17.87 -9.70 -5.94
C PRO A 164 16.73 -10.27 -5.09
N LEU A 165 17.00 -10.90 -3.94
CA LEU A 165 15.98 -11.42 -3.02
C LEU A 165 15.10 -10.31 -2.48
N VAL A 166 15.70 -9.23 -1.96
CA VAL A 166 14.94 -8.09 -1.41
C VAL A 166 14.12 -7.41 -2.50
N LEU A 167 14.69 -7.17 -3.68
CA LEU A 167 13.97 -6.59 -4.82
C LEU A 167 12.84 -7.48 -5.31
N HIS A 168 13.02 -8.80 -5.29
CA HIS A 168 11.97 -9.76 -5.64
C HIS A 168 10.83 -9.74 -4.61
N ALA A 169 11.15 -9.72 -3.30
CA ALA A 169 10.17 -9.64 -2.23
C ALA A 169 9.37 -8.32 -2.28
N LEU A 170 10.06 -7.18 -2.35
CA LEU A 170 9.44 -5.86 -2.50
C LEU A 170 8.65 -5.76 -3.81
N GLY A 171 9.13 -6.39 -4.88
CA GLY A 171 8.42 -6.51 -6.14
C GLY A 171 7.09 -7.22 -5.97
N ASN A 172 7.06 -8.37 -5.28
CA ASN A 172 5.82 -9.10 -4.99
C ASN A 172 4.83 -8.30 -4.14
N LEU A 173 5.34 -7.37 -3.32
CA LEU A 173 4.54 -6.44 -2.52
C LEU A 173 4.12 -5.16 -3.29
N GLY A 174 4.45 -5.03 -4.58
CA GLY A 174 4.06 -3.89 -5.42
C GLY A 174 5.02 -2.70 -5.43
N PHE A 175 6.20 -2.82 -4.85
CA PHE A 175 7.23 -1.77 -4.82
C PHE A 175 8.25 -1.86 -5.96
N GLN A 176 7.99 -2.70 -6.98
CA GLN A 176 8.89 -2.80 -8.12
C GLN A 176 8.97 -1.46 -8.86
N THR A 177 10.13 -0.80 -8.79
CA THR A 177 10.45 0.37 -9.59
C THR A 177 11.88 0.26 -10.11
N GLU A 178 12.19 0.91 -11.23
CA GLU A 178 13.55 0.95 -11.77
C GLU A 178 14.51 1.64 -10.80
N GLU A 179 14.04 2.64 -10.05
CA GLU A 179 14.87 3.40 -9.10
C GLU A 179 15.26 2.57 -7.88
N LEU A 180 14.38 1.70 -7.38
CA LEU A 180 14.70 0.81 -6.27
C LEU A 180 15.83 -0.15 -6.64
N SER A 181 15.93 -0.56 -7.91
CA SER A 181 17.05 -1.38 -8.40
C SER A 181 18.40 -0.66 -8.35
N LYS A 182 18.39 0.68 -8.35
CA LYS A 182 19.59 1.53 -8.27
C LYS A 182 20.03 1.83 -6.84
N TRP A 183 19.27 1.39 -5.83
CA TRP A 183 19.67 1.58 -4.44
C TRP A 183 20.95 0.81 -4.13
N ASP A 184 21.82 1.45 -3.36
CA ASP A 184 23.03 0.85 -2.81
C ASP A 184 22.63 -0.20 -1.79
N VAL A 185 23.29 -1.35 -1.80
CA VAL A 185 23.04 -2.44 -0.86
C VAL A 185 24.32 -2.84 -0.18
N SER A 186 24.28 -2.95 1.14
CA SER A 186 25.37 -3.49 1.95
C SER A 186 24.86 -4.55 2.92
N LEU A 187 25.70 -5.55 3.17
CA LEU A 187 25.43 -6.60 4.14
C LEU A 187 26.17 -6.27 5.43
N GLY A 188 25.41 -6.17 6.52
CA GLY A 188 25.94 -6.30 7.87
C GLY A 188 26.08 -7.77 8.26
N SER A 189 26.47 -8.04 9.51
CA SER A 189 26.51 -9.42 10.01
C SER A 189 25.10 -10.02 10.11
N ARG A 190 24.10 -9.25 10.54
CA ARG A 190 22.73 -9.72 10.79
C ARG A 190 21.67 -8.81 10.16
N SER A 191 22.07 -8.01 9.18
CA SER A 191 21.22 -6.98 8.59
C SER A 191 21.52 -6.76 7.11
N ILE A 192 20.49 -6.51 6.32
CA ILE A 192 20.62 -6.02 4.94
C ILE A 192 20.26 -4.54 4.97
N HIS A 193 21.18 -3.69 4.51
CA HIS A 193 20.95 -2.26 4.40
C HIS A 193 20.80 -1.87 2.94
N MET A 194 19.75 -1.13 2.61
CA MET A 194 19.55 -0.52 1.32
C MET A 194 19.37 0.99 1.45
N LYS A 195 19.99 1.77 0.57
CA LYS A 195 19.89 3.23 0.59
C LYS A 195 19.73 3.80 -0.81
N GLY A 196 18.89 4.82 -0.94
CA GLY A 196 18.80 5.58 -2.18
C GLY A 196 17.80 6.73 -2.10
N VAL A 197 17.62 7.38 -3.25
CA VAL A 197 16.65 8.46 -3.40
C VAL A 197 15.24 7.87 -3.47
N LEU A 198 14.32 8.46 -2.71
CA LEU A 198 12.89 8.21 -2.83
C LEU A 198 12.31 9.19 -3.84
N THR A 199 12.13 8.76 -5.09
CA THR A 199 11.45 9.57 -6.11
C THR A 199 9.98 9.80 -5.74
N PRO A 200 9.31 10.82 -6.29
CA PRO A 200 7.90 11.06 -5.99
C PRO A 200 7.00 9.82 -6.22
N GLU A 201 7.31 8.97 -7.21
CA GLU A 201 6.61 7.72 -7.43
C GLU A 201 6.84 6.71 -6.29
N LEU A 202 8.10 6.46 -5.91
CA LEU A 202 8.41 5.53 -4.83
C LEU A 202 7.89 6.03 -3.48
N GLN A 203 7.91 7.35 -3.23
CA GLN A 203 7.29 7.98 -2.06
C GLN A 203 5.80 7.64 -1.96
N ARG A 204 5.03 7.84 -3.05
CA ARG A 204 3.59 7.51 -3.07
C ARG A 204 3.34 6.04 -2.75
N ARG A 205 4.18 5.12 -3.26
CA ARG A 205 4.05 3.69 -2.97
C ARG A 205 4.37 3.33 -1.53
N VAL A 206 5.44 3.91 -0.98
CA VAL A 206 5.82 3.70 0.43
C VAL A 206 4.71 4.23 1.33
N PHE A 207 4.20 5.43 1.06
CA PHE A 207 3.14 6.03 1.87
C PHE A 207 1.79 5.36 1.69
N SER A 208 1.52 4.68 0.56
CA SER A 208 0.28 3.89 0.40
C SER A 208 0.21 2.62 1.24
N VAL A 209 1.29 2.24 1.95
CA VAL A 209 1.22 1.20 3.00
C VAL A 209 0.63 1.75 4.28
N ILE A 210 0.89 3.03 4.54
CA ILE A 210 0.49 3.72 5.75
C ILE A 210 -0.75 4.55 5.38
N GLU A 211 -1.89 3.88 5.31
CA GLU A 211 -3.18 4.54 5.12
C GLU A 211 -3.61 5.19 6.43
N LEU A 212 -3.07 6.39 6.69
CA LEU A 212 -3.66 7.26 7.71
C LEU A 212 -4.94 7.85 7.12
N PRO A 213 -6.07 7.80 7.83
CA PRO A 213 -7.24 8.57 7.45
C PRO A 213 -6.85 10.03 7.23
N ALA A 214 -6.95 10.49 5.99
CA ALA A 214 -6.60 11.85 5.64
C ALA A 214 -7.79 12.75 5.95
N ALA A 215 -7.74 13.46 7.07
CA ALA A 215 -8.55 14.65 7.25
C ALA A 215 -7.80 15.84 6.64
N LYS A 216 -8.49 16.70 5.89
CA LYS A 216 -8.00 18.05 5.59
C LYS A 216 -7.89 18.82 6.90
N LEU A 217 -6.69 18.87 7.46
CA LEU A 217 -6.35 19.71 8.62
C LEU A 217 -6.23 21.21 8.28
N SER A 218 -6.42 21.58 7.01
CA SER A 218 -6.45 22.97 6.58
C SER A 218 -7.67 23.67 7.18
N ALA A 219 -7.41 24.64 8.05
CA ALA A 219 -8.37 25.53 8.68
C ALA A 219 -9.03 26.46 7.63
N ASP A 220 -9.84 25.90 6.73
CA ASP A 220 -10.80 26.72 5.98
C ASP A 220 -12.06 26.86 6.84
N GLU A 221 -12.34 28.11 7.23
CA GLU A 221 -13.50 28.54 8.01
C GLU A 221 -14.83 28.46 7.24
N SER A 222 -15.01 27.47 6.36
CA SER A 222 -16.32 27.30 5.71
C SER A 222 -17.31 26.75 6.74
N SER A 223 -18.25 27.60 7.12
CA SER A 223 -19.33 27.23 8.05
C SER A 223 -20.26 26.22 7.39
N PRO A 224 -20.65 25.11 8.07
CA PRO A 224 -21.63 24.19 7.53
C PRO A 224 -22.98 24.90 7.43
N GLY A 225 -23.46 25.14 6.21
CA GLY A 225 -24.76 25.75 5.94
C GLY A 225 -24.80 26.72 4.76
N GLU A 226 -23.67 27.24 4.31
CA GLU A 226 -23.60 28.01 3.07
C GLU A 226 -23.37 27.06 1.88
N ALA A 227 -24.19 27.20 0.84
CA ALA A 227 -23.96 26.53 -0.42
C ALA A 227 -22.58 26.93 -0.94
N SER A 228 -21.70 25.95 -1.19
CA SER A 228 -20.38 26.23 -1.76
C SER A 228 -20.54 26.99 -3.06
N SER A 229 -19.72 28.01 -3.24
CA SER A 229 -19.73 28.79 -4.47
C SER A 229 -19.34 27.91 -5.67
N GLU A 230 -19.81 28.26 -6.86
CA GLU A 230 -19.44 27.55 -8.09
C GLU A 230 -17.91 27.52 -8.31
N SER A 231 -17.21 28.57 -7.85
CA SER A 231 -15.74 28.65 -7.89
C SER A 231 -15.07 27.60 -7.01
N GLU A 232 -15.55 27.43 -5.78
CA GLU A 232 -15.03 26.42 -4.85
C GLU A 232 -15.29 25.00 -5.35
N ILE A 233 -16.49 24.75 -5.91
CA ILE A 233 -16.83 23.45 -6.48
C ILE A 233 -15.89 23.14 -7.64
N ARG A 234 -15.65 24.10 -8.53
CA ARG A 234 -14.72 23.96 -9.66
C ARG A 234 -13.30 23.61 -9.20
N GLU A 235 -12.75 24.35 -8.24
CA GLU A 235 -11.36 24.16 -7.78
C GLU A 235 -11.16 22.82 -7.07
N ARG A 236 -12.11 22.43 -6.23
CA ARG A 236 -12.10 21.12 -5.57
C ARG A 236 -12.28 19.98 -6.56
N SER A 237 -13.13 20.17 -7.57
CA SER A 237 -13.32 19.23 -8.68
C SER A 237 -12.04 19.03 -9.52
N LEU A 238 -11.33 20.10 -9.86
CA LEU A 238 -10.03 20.02 -10.54
C LEU A 238 -9.01 19.23 -9.72
N THR A 239 -8.95 19.51 -8.41
CA THR A 239 -8.04 18.83 -7.48
C THR A 239 -8.38 17.33 -7.39
N TYR A 240 -9.67 16.99 -7.25
CA TYR A 240 -10.16 15.62 -7.20
C TYR A 240 -9.83 14.86 -8.50
N PHE A 241 -10.09 15.46 -9.66
CA PHE A 241 -9.81 14.87 -10.96
C PHE A 241 -8.30 14.62 -11.14
N ALA A 242 -7.46 15.63 -10.88
CA ALA A 242 -6.01 15.50 -10.98
C ALA A 242 -5.46 14.42 -10.03
N ALA A 243 -5.96 14.36 -8.80
CA ALA A 243 -5.60 13.32 -7.84
C ALA A 243 -5.95 11.92 -8.38
N THR A 244 -7.15 11.74 -8.93
CA THR A 244 -7.59 10.48 -9.55
C THR A 244 -6.69 10.09 -10.72
N GLN A 245 -6.35 11.04 -11.61
CA GLN A 245 -5.47 10.80 -12.75
C GLN A 245 -4.07 10.34 -12.35
N VAL A 246 -3.50 10.89 -11.27
CA VAL A 246 -2.20 10.45 -10.75
C VAL A 246 -2.24 8.96 -10.39
N ARG A 247 -3.31 8.50 -9.73
CA ARG A 247 -3.48 7.10 -9.31
C ARG A 247 -3.67 6.17 -10.51
N VAL A 248 -4.49 6.58 -11.49
CA VAL A 248 -4.65 5.84 -12.75
C VAL A 248 -3.34 5.73 -13.51
N LYS A 249 -2.56 6.82 -13.58
CA LYS A 249 -1.25 6.84 -14.23
C LYS A 249 -0.26 5.89 -13.55
N ASP A 250 -0.24 5.87 -12.22
CA ASP A 250 0.61 4.95 -11.44
C ASP A 250 0.27 3.49 -11.77
N VAL A 251 -1.02 3.15 -11.86
CA VAL A 251 -1.47 1.82 -12.28
C VAL A 251 -1.05 1.51 -13.73
N ARG A 252 -1.29 2.42 -14.68
CA ARG A 252 -0.97 2.24 -16.10
C ARG A 252 0.53 1.99 -16.33
N ASN A 253 1.38 2.79 -15.70
CA ASN A 253 2.83 2.69 -15.88
C ASN A 253 3.42 1.38 -15.37
N ASN A 254 2.76 0.75 -14.40
CA ASN A 254 3.28 -0.36 -13.63
C ASN A 254 2.53 -1.68 -13.84
N LEU A 255 1.49 -1.67 -14.67
CA LEU A 255 0.78 -2.86 -15.15
C LEU A 255 1.46 -3.52 -16.37
N LYS A 256 2.71 -3.14 -16.70
CA LYS A 256 3.43 -3.73 -17.84
C LYS A 256 3.65 -5.24 -17.67
N ASP A 257 3.70 -5.73 -16.43
CA ASP A 257 3.87 -7.15 -16.11
C ASP A 257 2.67 -7.74 -15.33
N LEU A 258 2.38 -9.01 -15.60
CA LEU A 258 1.34 -9.81 -14.91
C LEU A 258 1.74 -10.27 -13.50
N LYS A 259 2.70 -9.62 -12.84
CA LYS A 259 3.19 -10.03 -11.51
C LYS A 259 2.18 -9.79 -10.38
N PRO A 260 2.15 -10.59 -9.31
CA PRO A 260 1.26 -10.42 -8.14
C PRO A 260 1.24 -9.00 -7.58
N ALA A 261 2.39 -8.33 -7.64
CA ALA A 261 2.63 -6.90 -7.43
C ALA A 261 1.48 -5.98 -7.87
N SER A 262 0.89 -6.26 -9.03
CA SER A 262 -0.10 -5.38 -9.64
C SER A 262 -1.48 -5.50 -9.00
N VAL A 263 -1.82 -6.60 -8.34
CA VAL A 263 -3.06 -6.74 -7.56
C VAL A 263 -3.03 -5.75 -6.39
N ALA A 264 -1.96 -5.81 -5.60
CA ALA A 264 -1.78 -4.91 -4.46
C ALA A 264 -1.72 -3.44 -4.86
N LEU A 265 -1.20 -3.13 -6.06
CA LEU A 265 -1.20 -1.77 -6.59
C LEU A 265 -2.62 -1.31 -6.96
N MET A 266 -3.38 -2.13 -7.69
CA MET A 266 -4.76 -1.81 -8.10
C MET A 266 -5.68 -1.62 -6.88
N GLU A 267 -5.59 -2.50 -5.89
CA GLU A 267 -6.37 -2.40 -4.64
C GLU A 267 -6.04 -1.11 -3.86
N ARG A 268 -4.74 -0.79 -3.70
CA ARG A 268 -4.32 0.44 -3.03
C ARG A 268 -4.74 1.70 -3.77
N CYS A 269 -4.63 1.71 -5.10
CA CYS A 269 -5.08 2.84 -5.90
C CYS A 269 -6.60 3.01 -5.86
N ALA A 270 -7.37 1.91 -5.89
CA ALA A 270 -8.82 1.95 -5.75
C ALA A 270 -9.22 2.54 -4.40
N ARG A 271 -8.62 2.06 -3.30
CA ARG A 271 -8.90 2.56 -1.96
C ARG A 271 -8.51 4.02 -1.78
N SER A 272 -7.36 4.43 -2.33
CA SER A 272 -6.92 5.83 -2.30
C SER A 272 -7.83 6.77 -3.10
N ILE A 273 -8.58 6.26 -4.09
CA ILE A 273 -9.61 7.05 -4.79
C ILE A 273 -10.84 7.21 -3.91
N ASP A 274 -11.34 6.13 -3.30
CA ASP A 274 -12.47 6.18 -2.36
C ASP A 274 -12.24 7.16 -1.19
N GLU A 275 -10.97 7.34 -0.80
CA GLU A 275 -10.57 8.22 0.30
C GLU A 275 -10.43 9.70 -0.09
N LEU A 276 -10.55 10.04 -1.37
CA LEU A 276 -10.43 11.43 -1.79
C LEU A 276 -11.56 12.28 -1.17
N PRO A 277 -11.26 13.50 -0.69
CA PRO A 277 -12.29 14.39 -0.17
C PRO A 277 -13.34 14.72 -1.24
N VAL A 278 -14.60 14.40 -0.95
CA VAL A 278 -15.75 14.62 -1.86
C VAL A 278 -16.52 15.91 -1.57
N LEU A 279 -16.23 16.60 -0.46
CA LEU A 279 -16.94 17.80 -0.06
C LEU A 279 -16.77 18.91 -1.11
N SER A 280 -17.90 19.38 -1.65
CA SER A 280 -17.95 20.39 -2.71
C SER A 280 -17.20 19.96 -3.97
N VAL A 281 -17.25 18.67 -4.31
CA VAL A 281 -16.82 18.14 -5.61
C VAL A 281 -18.07 17.91 -6.47
N ASP A 282 -17.95 18.12 -7.78
CA ASP A 282 -19.02 17.81 -8.73
C ASP A 282 -19.43 16.32 -8.62
N GLU A 283 -20.72 16.06 -8.46
CA GLU A 283 -21.27 14.70 -8.28
C GLU A 283 -20.94 13.77 -9.45
N GLU A 284 -20.86 14.28 -10.69
CA GLU A 284 -20.47 13.47 -11.85
C GLU A 284 -18.99 13.04 -11.76
N LEU A 285 -18.12 13.87 -11.17
CA LEU A 285 -16.72 13.53 -10.93
C LEU A 285 -16.55 12.52 -9.80
N VAL A 286 -17.34 12.65 -8.73
CA VAL A 286 -17.37 11.66 -7.65
C VAL A 286 -17.76 10.29 -8.22
N ASN A 287 -18.88 10.23 -8.95
CA ASN A 287 -19.34 9.01 -9.63
C ASN A 287 -18.31 8.43 -10.62
N TYR A 288 -17.55 9.29 -11.32
CA TYR A 288 -16.46 8.85 -12.17
C TYR A 288 -15.33 8.20 -11.35
N GLY A 289 -14.93 8.81 -10.22
CA GLY A 289 -13.95 8.25 -9.30
C GLY A 289 -14.37 6.88 -8.77
N ASP A 290 -15.63 6.73 -8.36
CA ASP A 290 -16.19 5.46 -7.89
C ASP A 290 -16.08 4.36 -8.96
N LYS A 291 -16.46 4.67 -10.20
CA LYS A 291 -16.35 3.74 -11.33
C LYS A 291 -14.90 3.36 -11.64
N VAL A 292 -13.96 4.30 -11.52
CA VAL A 292 -12.53 4.01 -11.67
C VAL A 292 -12.07 3.05 -10.58
N ALA A 293 -12.41 3.33 -9.32
CA ALA A 293 -12.04 2.49 -8.18
C ALA A 293 -12.66 1.09 -8.30
N GLU A 294 -13.94 0.98 -8.67
CA GLU A 294 -14.62 -0.29 -8.94
C GLU A 294 -13.91 -1.07 -10.07
N THR A 295 -13.58 -0.41 -11.17
CA THR A 295 -12.90 -1.04 -12.31
C THR A 295 -11.52 -1.58 -11.89
N LEU A 296 -10.77 -0.83 -11.07
CA LEU A 296 -9.50 -1.28 -10.50
C LEU A 296 -9.67 -2.54 -9.64
N ARG A 297 -10.71 -2.61 -8.78
CA ARG A 297 -11.03 -3.79 -7.98
C ARG A 297 -11.40 -4.99 -8.83
N VAL A 298 -12.21 -4.80 -9.88
CA VAL A 298 -12.58 -5.88 -10.82
C VAL A 298 -11.33 -6.47 -11.49
N MET A 299 -10.40 -5.62 -11.93
CA MET A 299 -9.13 -6.08 -12.49
C MET A 299 -8.28 -6.84 -11.47
N ALA A 300 -8.21 -6.35 -10.22
CA ALA A 300 -7.49 -7.01 -9.13
C ALA A 300 -8.07 -8.39 -8.77
N LEU A 301 -9.40 -8.48 -8.70
CA LEU A 301 -10.12 -9.71 -8.41
C LEU A 301 -9.93 -10.75 -9.53
N SER A 302 -10.13 -10.35 -10.79
CA SER A 302 -9.95 -11.24 -11.96
C SER A 302 -8.54 -11.86 -11.98
N LYS A 303 -7.53 -11.04 -11.68
CA LYS A 303 -6.14 -11.51 -11.56
C LYS A 303 -5.93 -12.45 -10.38
N SER A 304 -6.48 -12.14 -9.21
CA SER A 304 -6.39 -13.00 -8.03
C SER A 304 -7.03 -14.37 -8.29
N GLN A 305 -8.21 -14.38 -8.93
CA GLN A 305 -8.91 -15.61 -9.32
C GLN A 305 -8.13 -16.43 -10.36
N SER A 306 -7.52 -15.78 -11.34
CA SER A 306 -6.61 -16.43 -12.31
C SER A 306 -5.44 -17.13 -11.60
N GLY A 307 -4.79 -16.46 -10.63
CA GLY A 307 -3.74 -17.06 -9.81
C GLY A 307 -4.21 -18.26 -8.97
N ILE A 308 -5.41 -18.17 -8.37
CA ILE A 308 -6.01 -19.28 -7.61
C ILE A 308 -6.32 -20.47 -8.52
N ARG A 309 -7.01 -20.26 -9.64
CA ARG A 309 -7.35 -21.31 -10.61
C ARG A 309 -6.10 -21.97 -11.18
N GLY A 310 -5.07 -21.18 -11.50
CA GLY A 310 -3.78 -21.69 -11.93
C GLY A 310 -3.14 -22.63 -10.91
N ARG A 311 -3.19 -22.30 -9.61
CA ARG A 311 -2.68 -23.18 -8.54
C ARG A 311 -3.50 -24.46 -8.38
N VAL A 312 -4.83 -24.36 -8.39
CA VAL A 312 -5.72 -25.53 -8.30
C VAL A 312 -5.44 -26.51 -9.44
N ARG A 313 -5.40 -26.02 -10.68
CA ARG A 313 -5.14 -26.86 -11.86
C ARG A 313 -3.75 -27.49 -11.86
N LYS A 314 -2.72 -26.77 -11.39
CA LYS A 314 -1.36 -27.33 -11.21
C LYS A 314 -1.32 -28.42 -10.13
N SER A 315 -2.13 -28.29 -9.08
CA SER A 315 -2.25 -29.29 -8.02
C SER A 315 -2.97 -30.53 -8.52
N GLU A 316 -4.05 -30.37 -9.29
CA GLU A 316 -4.79 -31.47 -9.93
C GLU A 316 -3.94 -32.22 -10.94
N SER A 317 -3.12 -31.51 -11.74
CA SER A 317 -2.19 -32.14 -12.69
C SER A 317 -1.02 -32.89 -12.01
N SER A 318 -0.79 -32.65 -10.71
CA SER A 318 0.22 -33.37 -9.92
C SER A 318 -0.30 -34.71 -9.34
N GLY A 319 -1.58 -35.05 -9.56
CA GLY A 319 -2.25 -36.23 -9.02
C GLY A 319 -2.09 -37.54 -9.80
N VAL A 320 -1.38 -37.57 -10.93
CA VAL A 320 -1.26 -38.79 -11.76
C VAL A 320 0.17 -38.94 -12.28
N GLY A 321 0.97 -39.84 -11.70
CA GLY A 321 2.30 -40.15 -12.23
C GLY A 321 3.26 -40.92 -11.32
N TYR A 322 2.82 -42.02 -10.71
CA TYR A 322 3.75 -43.04 -10.22
C TYR A 322 4.24 -43.80 -11.46
N TYR A 323 5.49 -43.56 -11.89
CA TYR A 323 6.15 -43.98 -13.14
C TYR A 323 6.02 -43.04 -14.35
N GLY A 324 7.10 -42.30 -14.66
CA GLY A 324 7.43 -41.91 -16.03
C GLY A 324 7.83 -40.46 -16.27
N SER A 325 9.12 -40.23 -16.55
CA SER A 325 9.70 -39.15 -17.38
C SER A 325 9.34 -37.68 -17.04
N GLY A 326 10.21 -37.04 -16.24
CA GLY A 326 10.07 -35.67 -15.72
C GLY A 326 10.29 -34.49 -16.68
N TYR A 327 9.91 -34.60 -17.97
CA TYR A 327 10.00 -33.48 -18.92
C TYR A 327 8.65 -32.95 -19.42
N SER A 328 7.55 -33.72 -19.39
CA SER A 328 6.25 -33.24 -19.91
C SER A 328 5.44 -32.39 -18.92
N GLY A 329 5.69 -32.51 -17.61
CA GLY A 329 4.91 -31.81 -16.57
C GLY A 329 5.20 -30.31 -16.45
N LEU A 330 6.36 -29.83 -16.92
CA LEU A 330 6.70 -28.39 -16.90
C LEU A 330 5.99 -27.62 -18.02
N ASP A 331 5.87 -28.22 -19.21
CA ASP A 331 5.13 -27.63 -20.33
C ASP A 331 3.63 -27.53 -20.04
N GLU A 332 3.05 -28.53 -19.38
CA GLU A 332 1.63 -28.52 -18.97
C GLU A 332 1.34 -27.47 -17.88
N ARG A 333 2.23 -27.31 -16.90
CA ARG A 333 2.10 -26.25 -15.88
C ARG A 333 2.29 -24.85 -16.48
N SER A 334 3.15 -24.72 -17.47
CA SER A 334 3.37 -23.47 -18.22
C SER A 334 2.13 -23.09 -19.02
N THR A 335 1.53 -24.03 -19.75
CA THR A 335 0.32 -23.80 -20.55
C THR A 335 -0.90 -23.46 -19.70
N ILE A 336 -1.10 -24.15 -18.56
CA ILE A 336 -2.14 -23.81 -17.58
C ILE A 336 -1.98 -22.37 -17.08
N THR A 337 -0.75 -21.96 -16.79
CA THR A 337 -0.45 -20.58 -16.34
C THR A 337 -0.79 -19.59 -17.44
N GLN A 338 -0.39 -19.84 -18.69
CA GLN A 338 -0.66 -18.98 -19.83
C GLN A 338 -2.17 -18.82 -20.12
N GLN A 339 -2.94 -19.91 -20.05
CA GLN A 339 -4.39 -19.88 -20.27
C GLN A 339 -5.12 -19.05 -19.20
N GLU A 340 -4.82 -19.27 -17.93
CA GLU A 340 -5.44 -18.51 -16.83
C GLU A 340 -5.04 -17.04 -16.87
N LEU A 341 -3.79 -16.74 -17.25
CA LEU A 341 -3.32 -15.36 -17.43
C LEU A 341 -4.00 -14.66 -18.61
N GLY A 342 -4.39 -15.37 -19.66
CA GLY A 342 -5.10 -14.81 -20.81
C GLY A 342 -6.43 -14.14 -20.44
N THR A 343 -7.23 -14.76 -19.58
CA THR A 343 -8.50 -14.17 -19.11
C THR A 343 -8.29 -12.93 -18.24
N ALA A 344 -7.27 -12.96 -17.36
CA ALA A 344 -6.93 -11.80 -16.55
C ALA A 344 -6.37 -10.64 -17.39
N GLN A 345 -5.61 -10.97 -18.44
CA GLN A 345 -5.09 -10.01 -19.41
C GLN A 345 -6.23 -9.30 -20.15
N ASP A 346 -7.25 -10.04 -20.60
CA ASP A 346 -8.42 -9.48 -21.29
C ASP A 346 -9.24 -8.55 -20.38
N THR A 347 -9.49 -8.98 -19.13
CA THR A 347 -10.15 -8.12 -18.13
C THR A 347 -9.35 -6.84 -17.88
N ARG A 348 -8.03 -6.94 -17.80
CA ARG A 348 -7.14 -5.77 -17.62
C ARG A 348 -7.22 -4.80 -18.79
N VAL A 349 -7.14 -5.29 -20.03
CA VAL A 349 -7.22 -4.45 -21.23
C VAL A 349 -8.58 -3.76 -21.31
N THR A 350 -9.65 -4.51 -21.08
CA THR A 350 -11.01 -3.96 -21.06
C THR A 350 -11.19 -2.93 -19.95
N GLY A 351 -10.73 -3.21 -18.74
CA GLY A 351 -10.81 -2.29 -17.60
C GLY A 351 -10.02 -0.99 -17.84
N LEU A 352 -8.80 -1.07 -18.39
CA LEU A 352 -8.03 0.13 -18.74
C LEU A 352 -8.74 0.95 -19.82
N LYS A 353 -9.34 0.30 -20.82
CA LYS A 353 -10.12 0.99 -21.85
C LYS A 353 -11.34 1.70 -21.26
N LEU A 354 -12.08 1.05 -20.35
CA LEU A 354 -13.22 1.67 -19.65
C LEU A 354 -12.79 2.90 -18.87
N ILE A 355 -11.66 2.84 -18.17
CA ILE A 355 -11.09 4.00 -17.47
C ILE A 355 -10.73 5.10 -18.47
N GLU A 356 -10.12 4.79 -19.62
CA GLU A 356 -9.74 5.77 -20.64
C GLU A 356 -10.94 6.46 -21.27
N ASP A 357 -11.94 5.69 -21.69
CA ASP A 357 -13.17 6.20 -22.28
C ASP A 357 -13.93 7.08 -21.27
N GLY A 358 -14.06 6.62 -20.02
CA GLY A 358 -14.67 7.39 -18.93
C GLY A 358 -13.91 8.67 -18.59
N THR A 359 -12.57 8.62 -18.62
CA THR A 359 -11.71 9.80 -18.39
C THR A 359 -11.92 10.84 -19.48
N ALA A 360 -11.96 10.42 -20.75
CA ALA A 360 -12.16 11.33 -21.87
C ALA A 360 -13.57 11.93 -21.88
N ASP A 361 -14.59 11.18 -21.46
CA ASP A 361 -15.96 11.69 -21.32
C ASP A 361 -16.08 12.71 -20.19
N ILE A 362 -15.67 12.36 -18.97
CA ILE A 362 -15.81 13.26 -17.81
C ILE A 362 -15.00 14.54 -17.98
N ARG A 363 -13.79 14.45 -18.56
CA ARG A 363 -12.95 15.61 -18.87
C ARG A 363 -13.69 16.59 -19.79
N ARG A 364 -14.29 16.09 -20.87
CA ARG A 364 -15.06 16.93 -21.81
C ARG A 364 -16.26 17.59 -21.13
N LYS A 365 -17.02 16.84 -20.34
CA LYS A 365 -18.19 17.35 -19.61
C LYS A 365 -17.80 18.44 -18.61
N MET A 366 -16.76 18.21 -17.81
CA MET A 366 -16.31 19.18 -16.80
C MET A 366 -15.70 20.42 -17.44
N THR A 367 -14.91 20.28 -18.52
CA THR A 367 -14.40 21.44 -19.27
C THR A 367 -15.53 22.29 -19.84
N GLN A 368 -16.58 21.67 -20.39
CA GLN A 368 -17.76 22.39 -20.89
C GLN A 368 -18.56 23.06 -19.78
N LYS A 369 -18.72 22.38 -18.64
CA LYS A 369 -19.50 22.86 -17.49
C LYS A 369 -18.84 24.07 -16.82
N TYR A 370 -17.52 24.03 -16.63
CA TYR A 370 -16.80 25.02 -15.84
C TYR A 370 -15.96 26.01 -16.65
N GLY A 371 -15.84 25.81 -17.97
CA GLY A 371 -15.07 26.70 -18.86
C GLY A 371 -13.55 26.70 -18.61
N VAL A 372 -13.03 25.69 -17.91
CA VAL A 372 -11.60 25.51 -17.61
C VAL A 372 -11.16 24.12 -18.02
N GLU A 373 -9.89 23.95 -18.36
CA GLU A 373 -9.39 22.64 -18.78
C GLU A 373 -9.21 21.71 -17.58
N PHE A 374 -9.88 20.56 -17.63
CA PHE A 374 -9.70 19.45 -16.69
C PHE A 374 -8.58 18.50 -17.12
#